data_AF-A0A2N3AI95-F1
#
_entry.id   AF-A0A2N3AI95-F1
#
_cell.length_a   1.000
_cell.length_b   1.000
_cell.length_c   1.000
_cell.angle_alpha   90.00
_cell.angle_beta   90.00
_cell.angle_gamma   90.00
#
_symmetry.space_group_name_H-M   'P 1'
#
loop_
_entity.id
_entity.type
_entity.pdbx_description
1 polymer ?
#
loop_
_entity_poly.entity_id
_entity_poly.type
_entity_poly.pdbx_seq_one_letter_code
_entity_poly.pdbx_strand_id
1 'polypeptide(L)'
;MLKKINVLLLAGGKSKISMRKFTGKENKALIEIGPHRKPMILYIIESLKKSKYTDKIIVAGPEEVQKLTKDLVYLTIFDGQTIPDTLKSGILPLKKDPLILISTCDAPLITEKHIDYFIEECYRWPDFDIYYPIIDKEVYQQSYPSSDLRRVYANLVEGTFTGGNIILINPRIIIDCAETINDFIYFRKHPLKIARLLGARITAKYLRKYLSIQDMEKKVPELLGGYKGKAILSPPEIALDIDKPRHLKALWNNY
;
A
#
# COMPACT_ATOMS: atom_id res chain seq x y z
N MET A 1 17.33 12.56 15.52
CA MET A 1 16.86 12.33 14.13
C MET A 1 16.14 11.00 14.08
N LEU A 2 15.02 10.91 13.36
CA LEU A 2 14.34 9.63 13.14
C LEU A 2 15.29 8.67 12.41
N LYS A 3 15.30 7.41 12.83
CA LYS A 3 16.09 6.37 12.17
C LYS A 3 15.50 6.09 10.79
N LYS A 4 16.35 5.94 9.78
CA LYS A 4 15.89 5.55 8.46
C LYS A 4 15.30 4.14 8.46
N ILE A 5 14.34 3.94 7.57
CA ILE A 5 13.48 2.75 7.46
C ILE A 5 13.79 2.04 6.15
N ASN A 6 14.01 0.73 6.22
CA ASN A 6 14.16 -0.09 5.02
C ASN A 6 12.81 -0.34 4.36
N VAL A 7 12.82 -0.49 3.04
CA VAL A 7 11.62 -0.53 2.21
C VAL A 7 11.53 -1.86 1.48
N LEU A 8 10.34 -2.46 1.47
CA LEU A 8 9.96 -3.53 0.57
C LEU A 8 8.97 -2.98 -0.48
N LEU A 9 9.38 -2.94 -1.74
CA LEU A 9 8.57 -2.50 -2.86
C LEU A 9 8.03 -3.71 -3.64
N LEU A 10 6.71 -3.91 -3.59
CA LEU A 10 6.02 -5.00 -4.27
C LEU A 10 5.71 -4.66 -5.73
N ALA A 11 6.27 -5.44 -6.65
CA ALA A 11 6.20 -5.25 -8.09
C ALA A 11 5.82 -6.52 -8.89
N GLY A 12 5.33 -7.58 -8.22
CA GLY A 12 4.95 -8.87 -8.83
C GLY A 12 3.58 -8.94 -9.53
N GLY A 13 2.89 -7.80 -9.69
CA GLY A 13 1.53 -7.77 -10.20
C GLY A 13 1.43 -7.85 -11.72
N LYS A 14 0.78 -8.90 -12.25
CA LYS A 14 0.36 -8.91 -13.67
C LYS A 14 -0.67 -7.81 -13.92
N SER A 15 -0.48 -7.06 -15.00
CA SER A 15 -1.45 -6.09 -15.50
C SER A 15 -2.78 -6.77 -15.78
N LYS A 16 -3.91 -6.11 -15.48
CA LYS A 16 -5.25 -6.63 -15.89
C LYS A 16 -5.35 -6.70 -17.41
N ILE A 17 -6.22 -7.58 -17.93
CA ILE A 17 -6.45 -7.73 -19.39
C ILE A 17 -6.67 -6.38 -20.09
N SER A 18 -7.48 -5.51 -19.51
CA SER A 18 -7.75 -4.17 -20.06
C SER A 18 -6.50 -3.29 -20.11
N MET A 19 -5.66 -3.33 -19.08
CA MET A 19 -4.38 -2.60 -19.06
C MET A 19 -3.38 -3.18 -20.06
N ARG A 20 -3.28 -4.52 -20.16
CA ARG A 20 -2.41 -5.17 -21.13
C ARG A 20 -2.77 -4.80 -22.56
N LYS A 21 -4.06 -4.86 -22.91
CA LYS A 21 -4.55 -4.44 -24.23
C LYS A 21 -4.27 -2.97 -24.53
N PHE A 22 -4.28 -2.11 -23.51
CA PHE A 22 -4.08 -0.67 -23.67
C PHE A 22 -2.60 -0.27 -23.73
N THR A 23 -1.73 -0.96 -22.99
CA THR A 23 -0.33 -0.54 -22.77
C THR A 23 0.70 -1.49 -23.40
N GLY A 24 0.29 -2.71 -23.77
CA GLY A 24 1.18 -3.77 -24.22
C GLY A 24 2.08 -4.38 -23.14
N LYS A 25 1.99 -3.94 -21.87
CA LYS A 25 2.88 -4.41 -20.80
C LYS A 25 2.21 -5.48 -19.93
N GLU A 26 2.86 -6.63 -19.82
CA GLU A 26 2.39 -7.76 -19.01
C GLU A 26 2.45 -7.51 -17.51
N ASN A 27 3.49 -6.81 -17.03
CA ASN A 27 3.65 -6.45 -15.62
C ASN A 27 3.23 -4.99 -15.38
N LYS A 28 2.49 -4.77 -14.29
CA LYS A 28 1.95 -3.46 -13.92
C LYS A 28 3.05 -2.43 -13.64
N ALA A 29 4.13 -2.82 -12.96
CA ALA A 29 5.26 -1.96 -12.62
C ALA A 29 5.94 -1.33 -13.84
N LEU A 30 5.89 -2.02 -14.99
CA LEU A 30 6.55 -1.64 -16.24
C LEU A 30 5.68 -0.80 -17.17
N ILE A 31 4.44 -0.50 -16.77
CA ILE A 31 3.59 0.42 -17.51
C ILE A 31 4.25 1.79 -17.50
N GLU A 32 4.57 2.29 -18.69
CA GLU A 32 5.14 3.63 -18.88
C GLU A 32 4.06 4.67 -18.64
N ILE A 33 4.31 5.76 -17.95
CA ILE A 33 3.31 6.80 -17.66
C ILE A 33 3.88 8.18 -17.89
N GLY A 34 2.97 9.15 -18.02
CA GLY A 34 3.32 10.56 -18.16
C GLY A 34 4.01 10.90 -19.48
N PRO A 35 4.35 12.18 -19.66
CA PRO A 35 4.88 12.70 -20.93
C PRO A 35 6.23 12.11 -21.32
N HIS A 36 6.99 11.60 -20.34
CA HIS A 36 8.31 11.00 -20.56
C HIS A 36 8.26 9.48 -20.78
N ARG A 37 7.07 8.87 -20.85
CA ARG A 37 6.89 7.42 -21.05
C ARG A 37 7.78 6.60 -20.11
N LYS A 38 7.79 6.99 -18.84
CA LYS A 38 8.67 6.39 -17.83
C LYS A 38 7.93 5.30 -17.06
N PRO A 39 8.50 4.10 -16.84
CA PRO A 39 7.85 3.04 -16.06
C PRO A 39 7.41 3.49 -14.67
N MET A 40 6.17 3.16 -14.26
CA MET A 40 5.58 3.58 -12.98
C MET A 40 6.48 3.29 -11.78
N ILE A 41 7.12 2.12 -11.75
CA ILE A 41 8.00 1.74 -10.64
C ILE A 41 9.15 2.72 -10.42
N LEU A 42 9.67 3.34 -11.49
CA LEU A 42 10.78 4.28 -11.38
C LEU A 42 10.37 5.60 -10.72
N TYR A 43 9.09 5.99 -10.79
CA TYR A 43 8.59 7.14 -10.02
C TYR A 43 8.64 6.84 -8.52
N ILE A 44 8.15 5.67 -8.11
CA ILE A 44 8.18 5.25 -6.70
C ILE A 44 9.60 5.09 -6.19
N ILE A 45 10.50 4.45 -6.94
CA ILE A 45 11.90 4.29 -6.53
C ILE A 45 12.58 5.65 -6.33
N GLU A 46 12.36 6.61 -7.23
CA GLU A 46 12.91 7.95 -7.06
C GLU A 46 12.36 8.66 -5.82
N SER A 47 11.05 8.61 -5.59
CA SER A 47 10.42 9.19 -4.40
C SER A 47 10.94 8.57 -3.11
N LEU A 48 11.11 7.24 -3.08
CA LEU A 48 11.71 6.54 -1.95
C LEU A 48 13.15 7.02 -1.74
N LYS A 49 14.01 7.00 -2.77
CA LYS A 49 15.42 7.43 -2.65
C LYS A 49 15.59 8.88 -2.20
N LYS A 50 14.66 9.76 -2.55
CA LYS A 50 14.65 11.18 -2.14
C LYS A 50 14.09 11.41 -0.74
N SER A 51 13.32 10.48 -0.19
CA SER A 51 12.78 10.57 1.17
C SER A 51 13.91 10.62 2.20
N LYS A 52 13.73 11.48 3.20
CA LYS A 52 14.69 11.65 4.30
C LYS A 52 14.76 10.41 5.20
N TYR A 53 13.67 9.66 5.26
CA TYR A 53 13.48 8.58 6.23
C TYR A 53 13.55 7.19 5.63
N THR A 54 13.81 7.03 4.33
CA THR A 54 14.08 5.70 3.77
C THR A 54 15.59 5.44 3.62
N ASP A 55 15.94 4.15 3.67
CA ASP A 55 17.30 3.65 3.46
C ASP A 55 17.33 2.61 2.32
N LYS A 56 17.46 1.33 2.66
CA LYS A 56 17.60 0.27 1.66
C LYS A 56 16.25 -0.06 1.05
N ILE A 57 16.20 -0.06 -0.28
CA ILE A 57 15.01 -0.45 -1.04
C ILE A 57 15.21 -1.85 -1.60
N ILE A 58 14.32 -2.77 -1.24
CA ILE A 58 14.23 -4.11 -1.78
C ILE A 58 13.05 -4.16 -2.74
N VAL A 59 13.28 -4.56 -3.99
CA VAL A 59 12.22 -4.70 -5.00
C VAL A 59 11.91 -6.18 -5.21
N ALA A 60 10.65 -6.55 -5.06
CA ALA A 60 10.17 -7.91 -5.32
C ALA A 60 9.32 -7.96 -6.60
N GLY A 61 9.81 -8.60 -7.65
CA GLY A 61 9.14 -8.65 -8.94
C GLY A 61 9.76 -9.65 -9.93
N PRO A 62 9.14 -9.84 -11.10
CA PRO A 62 9.63 -10.79 -12.10
C PRO A 62 10.94 -10.29 -12.73
N GLU A 63 11.56 -11.15 -13.52
CA GLU A 63 12.90 -10.93 -14.10
C GLU A 63 13.01 -9.58 -14.84
N GLU A 64 11.98 -9.17 -15.60
CA GLU A 64 11.98 -7.90 -16.34
C GLU A 64 11.99 -6.69 -15.41
N VAL A 65 11.29 -6.76 -14.27
CA VAL A 65 11.33 -5.72 -13.24
C VAL A 65 12.69 -5.67 -12.57
N GLN A 66 13.29 -6.83 -12.27
CA GLN A 66 14.62 -6.88 -11.66
C GLN A 66 15.69 -6.33 -12.61
N LYS A 67 15.65 -6.69 -13.90
CA LYS A 67 16.54 -6.14 -14.94
C LYS A 67 16.50 -4.61 -14.99
N LEU A 68 15.30 -4.02 -14.88
CA LEU A 68 15.12 -2.57 -14.89
C LEU A 68 15.64 -1.89 -13.62
N THR A 69 15.56 -2.57 -12.46
CA THR A 69 15.73 -1.91 -11.15
C THR A 69 17.00 -2.30 -10.39
N LYS A 70 17.69 -3.37 -10.76
CA LYS A 70 18.84 -3.93 -10.03
C LYS A 70 19.93 -2.92 -9.68
N ASP A 71 20.22 -1.96 -10.57
CA ASP A 71 21.29 -0.96 -10.39
C ASP A 71 20.78 0.32 -9.70
N LEU A 72 19.48 0.38 -9.41
CA LEU A 72 18.82 1.55 -8.81
C LEU A 72 18.52 1.37 -7.32
N VAL A 73 18.47 0.12 -6.85
CA VAL A 73 17.99 -0.28 -5.51
C VAL A 73 19.03 -1.15 -4.79
N TYR A 74 18.79 -1.45 -3.52
CA TYR A 74 19.73 -2.22 -2.70
C TYR A 74 19.73 -3.72 -3.07
N LEU A 75 18.55 -4.28 -3.31
CA LEU A 75 18.38 -5.70 -3.63
C LEU A 75 17.13 -5.88 -4.50
N THR A 76 17.21 -6.79 -5.46
CA THR A 76 16.04 -7.32 -6.17
C THR A 76 15.83 -8.78 -5.82
N ILE A 77 14.58 -9.19 -5.70
CA ILE A 77 14.19 -10.59 -5.49
C ILE A 77 13.03 -10.95 -6.42
N PHE A 78 12.87 -12.24 -6.67
CA PHE A 78 11.69 -12.74 -7.36
C PHE A 78 10.44 -12.58 -6.49
N ASP A 79 9.34 -12.22 -7.13
CA ASP A 79 8.01 -12.33 -6.56
C ASP A 79 7.59 -13.80 -6.39
N GLY A 80 6.71 -14.03 -5.42
CA GLY A 80 6.08 -15.32 -5.21
C GLY A 80 4.83 -15.50 -6.08
N GLN A 81 4.22 -16.67 -6.04
CA GLN A 81 2.97 -16.94 -6.76
C GLN A 81 1.81 -16.04 -6.28
N THR A 82 1.85 -15.66 -5.01
CA THR A 82 0.89 -14.78 -4.38
C THR A 82 1.56 -13.58 -3.68
N ILE A 83 0.76 -12.58 -3.30
CA ILE A 83 1.25 -11.44 -2.50
C ILE A 83 1.79 -11.94 -1.14
N PRO A 84 1.11 -12.81 -0.37
CA PRO A 84 1.66 -13.41 0.84
C PRO A 84 3.01 -14.10 0.65
N ASP A 85 3.19 -14.85 -0.44
CA ASP A 85 4.47 -15.52 -0.71
C ASP A 85 5.59 -14.49 -0.94
N THR A 86 5.28 -13.44 -1.71
CA THR A 86 6.20 -12.32 -1.97
C THR A 86 6.55 -11.56 -0.70
N LEU A 87 5.57 -11.34 0.19
CA LEU A 87 5.79 -10.71 1.48
C LEU A 87 6.72 -11.56 2.35
N LYS A 88 6.47 -12.87 2.44
CA LYS A 88 7.29 -13.80 3.25
C LYS A 88 8.73 -13.85 2.79
N SER A 89 9.00 -13.93 1.48
CA SER A 89 10.37 -13.92 0.96
C SER A 89 11.00 -12.52 1.06
N GLY A 90 10.23 -11.47 0.78
CA GLY A 90 10.69 -10.09 0.77
C GLY A 90 11.10 -9.50 2.10
N ILE A 91 10.52 -9.98 3.20
CA ILE A 91 10.89 -9.53 4.54
C ILE A 91 12.08 -10.29 5.13
N LEU A 92 12.57 -11.38 4.51
CA LEU A 92 13.72 -12.14 5.05
C LEU A 92 14.97 -11.29 5.30
N PRO A 93 15.39 -10.39 4.39
CA PRO A 93 16.53 -9.51 4.62
C PRO A 93 16.25 -8.41 5.66
N LEU A 94 14.97 -8.20 5.99
CA LEU A 94 14.46 -7.11 6.82
C LEU A 94 13.94 -7.58 8.19
N LYS A 95 13.94 -8.88 8.46
CA LYS A 95 13.30 -9.49 9.64
C LYS A 95 13.79 -8.98 11.01
N LYS A 96 14.97 -8.35 11.04
CA LYS A 96 15.59 -7.79 12.25
C LYS A 96 15.25 -6.30 12.44
N ASP A 97 14.66 -5.66 11.43
CA ASP A 97 14.23 -4.27 11.54
C ASP A 97 12.99 -4.19 12.44
N PRO A 98 12.90 -3.16 13.30
CA PRO A 98 11.74 -2.98 14.16
C PRO A 98 10.48 -2.64 13.35
N LEU A 99 10.64 -1.83 12.31
CA LEU A 99 9.60 -1.43 11.36
C LEU A 99 10.21 -1.35 9.96
N ILE A 100 9.41 -1.70 8.96
CA ILE A 100 9.72 -1.51 7.54
C ILE A 100 8.56 -0.81 6.83
N LEU A 101 8.89 -0.06 5.78
CA LEU A 101 7.89 0.49 4.89
C LEU A 101 7.62 -0.52 3.77
N ILE A 102 6.38 -0.95 3.61
CA ILE A 102 5.96 -1.72 2.44
C ILE A 102 5.20 -0.78 1.51
N SER A 103 5.57 -0.76 0.24
CA SER A 103 4.93 0.04 -0.81
C SER A 103 4.55 -0.83 -2.00
N THR A 104 3.53 -0.42 -2.75
CA THR A 104 3.24 -0.97 -4.07
C THR A 104 3.88 -0.11 -5.17
N CYS A 105 4.05 -0.69 -6.36
CA CYS A 105 4.63 0.00 -7.53
C CYS A 105 3.64 0.85 -8.35
N ASP A 106 2.36 0.84 -8.00
CA ASP A 106 1.26 1.34 -8.83
C ASP A 106 0.63 2.65 -8.33
N ALA A 107 1.25 3.31 -7.34
CA ALA A 107 0.83 4.61 -6.83
C ALA A 107 1.84 5.74 -7.21
N PRO A 108 2.10 5.99 -8.51
CA PRO A 108 3.22 6.80 -8.99
C PRO A 108 3.14 8.30 -8.63
N LEU A 109 2.04 8.77 -8.05
CA LEU A 109 1.90 10.15 -7.56
C LEU A 109 2.49 10.34 -6.15
N ILE A 110 2.87 9.25 -5.46
CA ILE A 110 3.59 9.34 -4.20
C ILE A 110 4.95 9.99 -4.44
N THR A 111 5.22 11.07 -3.70
CA THR A 111 6.50 11.82 -3.71
C THR A 111 7.22 11.61 -2.39
N GLU A 112 8.49 12.04 -2.31
CA GLU A 112 9.25 12.04 -1.07
C GLU A 112 8.54 12.79 0.06
N LYS A 113 7.81 13.87 -0.25
CA LYS A 113 7.07 14.66 0.74
C LYS A 113 5.92 13.86 1.36
N HIS A 114 5.22 13.07 0.56
CA HIS A 114 4.12 12.22 1.04
C HIS A 114 4.62 11.08 1.91
N ILE A 115 5.76 10.47 1.52
CA ILE A 115 6.43 9.43 2.31
C ILE A 115 6.94 10.00 3.63
N ASP A 116 7.63 11.14 3.58
CA ASP A 116 8.18 11.81 4.75
C ASP A 116 7.07 12.19 5.74
N TYR A 117 6.00 12.82 5.25
CA TYR A 117 4.83 13.16 6.06
C TYR A 117 4.23 11.92 6.74
N PHE A 118 3.97 10.85 5.98
CA PHE A 118 3.38 9.63 6.55
C PHE A 118 4.25 9.04 7.65
N ILE A 119 5.56 8.95 7.43
CA ILE A 119 6.50 8.42 8.42
C ILE A 119 6.54 9.31 9.66
N GLU A 120 6.63 10.64 9.50
CA GLU A 120 6.61 11.59 10.62
C GLU A 120 5.33 11.46 11.46
N GLU A 121 4.16 11.35 10.83
CA GLU A 121 2.90 11.14 11.54
C GLU A 121 2.87 9.79 12.26
N CYS A 122 3.43 8.71 11.70
CA CYS A 122 3.56 7.43 12.40
C CYS A 122 4.36 7.59 13.70
N TYR A 123 5.49 8.29 13.66
CA TYR A 123 6.36 8.47 14.84
C TYR A 123 5.77 9.36 15.93
N ARG A 124 4.69 10.12 15.66
CA ARG A 124 3.92 10.81 16.71
C ARG A 124 3.11 9.83 17.58
N TRP A 125 2.93 8.60 17.11
CA TRP A 125 2.21 7.53 17.80
C TRP A 125 3.15 6.36 18.08
N PRO A 126 4.06 6.46 19.08
CA PRO A 126 4.97 5.37 19.41
C PRO A 126 4.22 4.12 19.91
N ASP A 127 4.92 3.00 19.99
CA ASP A 127 4.43 1.73 20.57
C ASP A 127 3.30 1.02 19.79
N PHE A 128 3.21 1.28 18.48
CA PHE A 128 2.40 0.49 17.54
C PHE A 128 3.28 -0.32 16.59
N ASP A 129 2.76 -1.44 16.13
CA ASP A 129 3.46 -2.38 15.26
C ASP A 129 3.03 -2.26 13.79
N ILE A 130 1.87 -1.64 13.55
CA ILE A 130 1.32 -1.40 12.21
C ILE A 130 0.77 0.02 12.16
N TYR A 131 1.14 0.75 11.12
CA TYR A 131 0.59 2.05 10.80
C TYR A 131 0.01 1.99 9.39
N TYR A 132 -1.30 2.16 9.29
CA TYR A 132 -2.02 2.08 8.03
C TYR A 132 -2.56 3.46 7.63
N PRO A 133 -2.22 3.97 6.43
CA PRO A 133 -2.74 5.24 5.95
C PRO A 133 -4.23 5.14 5.63
N ILE A 134 -4.99 6.07 6.20
CA ILE A 134 -6.38 6.36 5.85
C ILE A 134 -6.47 7.77 5.26
N ILE A 135 -7.24 7.90 4.19
CA ILE A 135 -7.40 9.15 3.45
C ILE A 135 -8.86 9.54 3.53
N ASP A 136 -9.12 10.77 3.99
CA ASP A 136 -10.47 11.33 4.03
C ASP A 136 -11.04 11.51 2.62
N LYS A 137 -12.31 11.14 2.45
CA LYS A 137 -13.00 11.19 1.16
C LYS A 137 -13.10 12.60 0.60
N GLU A 138 -13.38 13.60 1.42
CA GLU A 138 -13.56 14.97 0.95
C GLU A 138 -12.22 15.52 0.45
N VAL A 139 -11.14 15.32 1.22
CA VAL A 139 -9.78 15.69 0.82
C VAL A 139 -9.35 14.98 -0.47
N TYR A 140 -9.63 13.69 -0.59
CA TYR A 140 -9.34 12.93 -1.81
C TYR A 140 -10.11 13.47 -3.02
N GLN A 141 -11.41 13.74 -2.87
CA GLN A 141 -12.26 14.20 -3.98
C GLN A 141 -11.96 15.64 -4.39
N GLN A 142 -11.48 16.49 -3.48
CA GLN A 142 -10.98 17.82 -3.81
C GLN A 142 -9.70 17.74 -4.67
N SER A 143 -8.81 16.82 -4.32
CA SER A 143 -7.53 16.65 -5.04
C SER A 143 -7.70 15.91 -6.38
N TYR A 144 -8.63 14.95 -6.43
CA TYR A 144 -8.92 14.13 -7.60
C TYR A 144 -10.42 14.14 -7.91
N PRO A 145 -10.95 15.23 -8.49
CA PRO A 145 -12.38 15.39 -8.74
C PRO A 145 -12.92 14.48 -9.85
N SER A 146 -12.04 13.94 -10.70
CA SER A 146 -12.45 13.08 -11.81
C SER A 146 -13.16 11.82 -11.32
N SER A 147 -14.32 11.55 -11.92
CA SER A 147 -15.11 10.36 -11.62
C SER A 147 -14.38 9.04 -11.90
N ASP A 148 -13.39 9.06 -12.79
CA ASP A 148 -12.58 7.91 -13.17
C ASP A 148 -11.56 7.50 -12.12
N LEU A 149 -11.24 8.41 -11.19
CA LEU A 149 -10.28 8.22 -10.09
C LEU A 149 -10.96 7.90 -8.76
N ARG A 150 -12.28 7.67 -8.76
CA ARG A 150 -13.04 7.36 -7.53
C ARG A 150 -12.57 6.06 -6.87
N ARG A 151 -12.38 6.12 -5.55
CA ARG A 151 -12.03 5.00 -4.68
C ARG A 151 -13.27 4.36 -4.06
N VAL A 152 -13.06 3.19 -3.46
CA VAL A 152 -14.01 2.57 -2.53
C VAL A 152 -13.74 3.14 -1.14
N TYR A 153 -14.80 3.50 -0.43
CA TYR A 153 -14.72 4.12 0.89
C TYR A 153 -15.46 3.29 1.94
N ALA A 154 -14.99 3.37 3.19
CA ALA A 154 -15.66 2.88 4.38
C ALA A 154 -16.21 4.07 5.17
N ASN A 155 -17.46 3.98 5.63
CA ASN A 155 -18.08 4.99 6.48
C ASN A 155 -17.88 4.62 7.95
N LEU A 156 -17.23 5.49 8.71
CA LEU A 156 -16.98 5.37 10.14
C LEU A 156 -17.59 6.57 10.87
N VAL A 157 -17.61 6.53 12.21
CA VAL A 157 -18.13 7.63 13.03
C VAL A 157 -17.36 8.93 12.78
N GLU A 158 -16.03 8.84 12.62
CA GLU A 158 -15.15 9.98 12.44
C GLU A 158 -15.18 10.57 11.01
N GLY A 159 -15.77 9.85 10.06
CA GLY A 159 -15.76 10.28 8.65
C GLY A 159 -15.81 9.13 7.65
N THR A 160 -15.54 9.44 6.40
CA THR A 160 -15.55 8.47 5.29
C THR A 160 -14.15 8.35 4.71
N PHE A 161 -13.58 7.15 4.75
CA PHE A 161 -12.16 6.95 4.48
C PHE A 161 -11.89 5.91 3.41
N THR A 162 -10.77 6.06 2.71
CA THR A 162 -10.18 5.01 1.86
C THR A 162 -8.78 4.67 2.35
N GLY A 163 -8.29 3.49 1.98
CA GLY A 163 -6.96 3.02 2.34
C GLY A 163 -5.89 3.42 1.33
N GLY A 164 -4.66 3.56 1.83
CA GLY A 164 -3.47 3.85 1.04
C GLY A 164 -2.72 2.63 0.50
N ASN A 165 -1.65 2.93 -0.25
CA ASN A 165 -0.79 1.96 -0.94
C ASN A 165 0.62 1.82 -0.33
N ILE A 166 0.84 2.42 0.84
CA ILE A 166 2.02 2.21 1.69
C ILE A 166 1.58 1.78 3.09
N ILE A 167 2.45 1.10 3.83
CA ILE A 167 2.18 0.68 5.21
C ILE A 167 3.51 0.59 5.96
N LEU A 168 3.57 1.14 7.17
CA LEU A 168 4.73 0.96 8.06
C LEU A 168 4.40 -0.16 9.04
N ILE A 169 5.23 -1.20 9.09
CA ILE A 169 4.86 -2.44 9.78
C ILE A 169 6.09 -3.15 10.37
N ASN A 170 5.92 -3.78 11.53
CA ASN A 170 6.87 -4.73 12.07
C ASN A 170 6.88 -5.97 11.17
N PRO A 171 8.01 -6.30 10.50
CA PRO A 171 8.04 -7.39 9.52
C PRO A 171 7.70 -8.75 10.12
N ARG A 172 7.84 -8.96 11.44
CA ARG A 172 7.51 -10.23 12.10
C ARG A 172 6.04 -10.61 11.98
N ILE A 173 5.14 -9.62 11.91
CA ILE A 173 3.69 -9.85 11.77
C ILE A 173 3.38 -10.64 10.49
N ILE A 174 4.15 -10.43 9.42
CA ILE A 174 4.01 -11.18 8.16
C ILE A 174 4.23 -12.68 8.35
N ILE A 175 5.11 -13.06 9.29
CA ILE A 175 5.41 -14.46 9.62
C ILE A 175 4.42 -14.96 10.67
N ASP A 176 4.32 -14.26 11.80
CA ASP A 176 3.59 -14.68 12.99
C ASP A 176 2.07 -14.77 12.75
N CYS A 177 1.55 -13.94 11.84
CA CYS A 177 0.13 -13.86 11.51
C CYS A 177 -0.14 -14.17 10.03
N ALA A 178 0.71 -15.00 9.42
CA ALA A 178 0.67 -15.29 7.98
C ALA A 178 -0.69 -15.79 7.48
N GLU A 179 -1.37 -16.66 8.24
CA GLU A 179 -2.68 -17.19 7.88
C GLU A 179 -3.75 -16.11 7.84
N THR A 180 -3.84 -15.31 8.91
CA THR A 180 -4.78 -14.18 8.99
C THR A 180 -4.52 -13.16 7.89
N ILE A 181 -3.27 -12.79 7.64
CA ILE A 181 -2.90 -11.86 6.56
C ILE A 181 -3.29 -12.43 5.20
N ASN A 182 -3.05 -13.73 4.96
CA ASN A 182 -3.44 -14.39 3.73
C ASN A 182 -4.96 -14.32 3.52
N ASP A 183 -5.75 -14.60 4.56
CA ASP A 183 -7.20 -14.52 4.50
C ASP A 183 -7.70 -13.10 4.18
N PHE A 184 -7.14 -12.07 4.82
CA PHE A 184 -7.50 -10.68 4.50
C PHE A 184 -7.16 -10.30 3.06
N ILE A 185 -5.98 -10.70 2.56
CA ILE A 185 -5.56 -10.41 1.19
C ILE A 185 -6.41 -11.17 0.18
N TYR A 186 -6.65 -12.45 0.41
CA TYR A 186 -7.41 -13.32 -0.49
C TYR A 186 -8.89 -12.91 -0.54
N PHE A 187 -9.48 -12.60 0.61
CA PHE A 187 -10.88 -12.19 0.69
C PHE A 187 -11.12 -10.69 0.55
N ARG A 188 -10.10 -9.87 0.22
CA ARG A 188 -10.22 -8.39 0.11
C ARG A 188 -11.32 -7.88 -0.83
N LYS A 189 -11.78 -8.71 -1.78
CA LYS A 189 -12.88 -8.40 -2.72
C LYS A 189 -14.21 -9.06 -2.36
N HIS A 190 -14.28 -9.75 -1.21
CA HIS A 190 -15.41 -10.54 -0.75
C HIS A 190 -15.91 -10.01 0.60
N PRO A 191 -16.76 -8.96 0.60
CA PRO A 191 -17.12 -8.21 1.81
C PRO A 191 -17.74 -9.08 2.91
N LEU A 192 -18.53 -10.09 2.56
CA LEU A 192 -19.12 -11.01 3.54
C LEU A 192 -18.07 -11.86 4.27
N LYS A 193 -17.01 -12.27 3.57
CA LYS A 193 -15.91 -13.04 4.16
C LYS A 193 -15.05 -12.17 5.07
N ILE A 194 -14.79 -10.93 4.66
CA ILE A 194 -14.14 -9.92 5.51
C ILE A 194 -14.95 -9.63 6.78
N ALA A 195 -16.28 -9.46 6.64
CA ALA A 195 -17.17 -9.27 7.79
C ALA A 195 -17.10 -10.45 8.77
N ARG A 196 -17.03 -11.69 8.27
CA ARG A 196 -16.85 -12.89 9.10
C ARG A 196 -15.51 -12.88 9.84
N LEU A 197 -14.41 -12.49 9.18
CA LEU A 197 -13.08 -12.38 9.81
C LEU A 197 -13.05 -11.30 10.91
N LEU A 198 -13.67 -10.14 10.65
CA LEU A 198 -13.75 -9.04 11.61
C LEU A 198 -14.68 -9.36 12.80
N GLY A 199 -15.63 -10.29 12.59
CA GLY A 199 -16.57 -10.76 13.60
C GLY A 199 -17.87 -9.98 13.65
N ALA A 200 -18.86 -10.58 14.31
CA ALA A 200 -20.24 -10.08 14.35
C ALA A 200 -20.35 -8.69 15.00
N ARG A 201 -19.54 -8.40 16.04
CA ARG A 201 -19.56 -7.11 16.74
C ARG A 201 -19.19 -5.97 15.79
N ILE A 202 -18.03 -6.05 15.12
CA ILE A 202 -17.57 -5.04 14.16
C ILE A 202 -18.56 -4.88 13.00
N THR A 203 -19.05 -6.01 12.48
CA THR A 203 -20.05 -6.00 11.40
C THR A 203 -21.34 -5.29 11.82
N ALA A 204 -21.87 -5.59 13.02
CA ALA A 204 -23.06 -4.93 13.54
C ALA A 204 -22.83 -3.43 13.78
N LYS A 205 -21.64 -3.03 14.24
CA LYS A 205 -21.26 -1.62 14.35
C LYS A 205 -21.30 -0.91 13.00
N TYR A 206 -20.71 -1.53 11.98
CA TYR A 206 -20.64 -0.96 10.65
C TYR A 206 -22.02 -0.79 10.01
N LEU A 207 -22.86 -1.82 10.06
CA LEU A 207 -24.20 -1.80 9.46
C LEU A 207 -25.12 -0.75 10.10
N ARG A 208 -24.99 -0.53 11.41
CA ARG A 208 -25.73 0.51 12.14
C ARG A 208 -24.99 1.86 12.16
N LYS A 209 -23.92 2.02 11.39
CA LYS A 209 -23.15 3.28 11.21
C LYS A 209 -22.54 3.85 12.50
N TYR A 210 -22.16 3.01 13.45
CA TYR A 210 -21.48 3.43 14.69
C TYR A 210 -20.10 2.79 14.88
N LEU A 211 -19.53 2.19 13.82
CA LEU A 211 -18.15 1.71 13.84
C LEU A 211 -17.19 2.90 13.79
N SER A 212 -16.29 2.98 14.76
CA SER A 212 -15.25 4.01 14.81
C SER A 212 -13.89 3.51 14.33
N ILE A 213 -12.95 4.42 14.05
CA ILE A 213 -11.54 4.08 13.83
C ILE A 213 -10.98 3.35 15.05
N GLN A 214 -11.28 3.87 16.25
CA GLN A 214 -10.80 3.27 17.50
C GLN A 214 -11.30 1.84 17.71
N ASP A 215 -12.51 1.51 17.26
CA ASP A 215 -13.03 0.14 17.30
C ASP A 215 -12.19 -0.79 16.42
N MET A 216 -11.77 -0.33 15.25
CA MET A 216 -10.89 -1.09 14.37
C MET A 216 -9.48 -1.23 14.97
N GLU A 217 -8.90 -0.17 15.52
CA GLU A 217 -7.60 -0.22 16.20
C GLU A 217 -7.60 -1.22 17.37
N LYS A 218 -8.69 -1.25 18.17
CA LYS A 218 -8.88 -2.22 19.25
C LYS A 218 -9.06 -3.66 18.76
N LYS A 219 -9.56 -3.85 17.53
CA LYS A 219 -9.73 -5.17 16.93
C LYS A 219 -8.42 -5.75 16.40
N VAL A 220 -7.44 -4.91 16.05
CA VAL A 220 -6.16 -5.38 15.46
C VAL A 220 -5.42 -6.38 16.37
N PRO A 221 -5.23 -6.14 17.68
CA PRO A 221 -4.58 -7.11 18.56
C PRO A 221 -5.28 -8.48 18.61
N GLU A 222 -6.62 -8.50 18.54
CA GLU A 222 -7.38 -9.76 18.52
C GLU A 222 -7.15 -10.55 17.22
N LEU A 223 -6.91 -9.85 16.09
CA LEU A 223 -6.69 -10.48 14.80
C LEU A 223 -5.24 -10.89 14.59
N LEU A 224 -4.30 -10.11 15.14
CA LEU A 224 -2.88 -10.23 14.85
C LEU A 224 -2.09 -10.54 16.12
N GLY A 225 -2.55 -11.49 16.93
CA GLY A 225 -1.74 -12.07 18.01
C GLY A 225 -1.19 -11.08 19.05
N GLY A 226 -1.90 -9.98 19.32
CA GLY A 226 -1.49 -8.95 20.27
C GLY A 226 -0.80 -7.72 19.66
N TYR A 227 -0.44 -7.75 18.37
CA TYR A 227 0.15 -6.62 17.67
C TYR A 227 -0.84 -5.44 17.58
N LYS A 228 -0.34 -4.22 17.75
CA LYS A 228 -1.17 -3.01 17.76
C LYS A 228 -1.14 -2.30 16.42
N GLY A 229 -2.31 -1.92 15.94
CA GLY A 229 -2.47 -1.14 14.71
C GLY A 229 -2.96 0.28 14.97
N LYS A 230 -2.40 1.24 14.22
CA LYS A 230 -2.78 2.64 14.21
C LYS A 230 -3.23 3.08 12.82
N ALA A 231 -4.36 3.77 12.73
CA ALA A 231 -4.76 4.46 11.51
C ALA A 231 -4.11 5.86 11.48
N ILE A 232 -3.51 6.22 10.36
CA ILE A 232 -2.81 7.49 10.17
C ILE A 232 -3.50 8.27 9.04
N LEU A 233 -3.96 9.48 9.34
CA LEU A 233 -4.50 10.37 8.32
C LEU A 233 -3.39 10.82 7.38
N SER A 234 -3.58 10.59 6.08
CA SER A 234 -2.52 10.70 5.09
C SER A 234 -2.93 11.51 3.84
N PRO A 235 -1.95 12.07 3.10
CA PRO A 235 -2.18 12.75 1.83
C PRO A 235 -2.89 11.86 0.80
N PRO A 236 -3.70 12.45 -0.09
CA PRO A 236 -4.53 11.71 -1.04
C PRO A 236 -3.73 10.94 -2.10
N GLU A 237 -2.51 11.38 -2.42
CA GLU A 237 -1.60 10.72 -3.36
C GLU A 237 -1.29 9.27 -2.95
N ILE A 238 -1.26 9.00 -1.64
CA ILE A 238 -1.00 7.66 -1.09
C ILE A 238 -2.12 6.68 -1.45
N ALA A 239 -3.35 7.15 -1.67
CA ALA A 239 -4.50 6.30 -2.00
C ALA A 239 -4.63 6.00 -3.50
N LEU A 240 -4.08 6.84 -4.38
CA LEU A 240 -4.35 6.76 -5.81
C LEU A 240 -3.43 5.75 -6.51
N ASP A 241 -3.97 4.60 -6.88
CA ASP A 241 -3.30 3.60 -7.71
C ASP A 241 -3.82 3.54 -9.16
N ILE A 242 -2.93 3.16 -10.08
CA ILE A 242 -3.22 3.10 -11.51
C ILE A 242 -3.64 1.70 -11.89
N ASP A 243 -4.93 1.49 -12.08
CA ASP A 243 -5.49 0.14 -12.11
C ASP A 243 -6.33 -0.15 -13.37
N LYS A 244 -6.62 0.90 -14.14
CA LYS A 244 -7.48 0.91 -15.34
C LYS A 244 -6.99 1.95 -16.35
N PRO A 245 -7.24 1.76 -17.67
CA PRO A 245 -6.80 2.72 -18.69
C PRO A 245 -7.36 4.13 -18.48
N ARG A 246 -8.57 4.23 -17.94
CA ARG A 246 -9.20 5.52 -17.61
C ARG A 246 -8.44 6.29 -16.52
N HIS A 247 -7.72 5.62 -15.61
CA HIS A 247 -6.90 6.31 -14.61
C HIS A 247 -5.73 7.02 -15.30
N LEU A 248 -5.11 6.34 -16.29
CA LEU A 248 -4.04 6.94 -17.09
C LEU A 248 -4.52 8.18 -17.84
N LYS A 249 -5.66 8.07 -18.54
CA LYS A 249 -6.26 9.19 -19.28
C LYS A 249 -6.68 10.36 -18.39
N ALA A 250 -7.14 10.07 -17.17
CA ALA A 250 -7.55 11.10 -16.22
C ALA A 250 -6.36 11.88 -15.61
N LEU A 251 -5.17 11.29 -15.58
CA LEU A 251 -3.97 11.89 -14.99
C LEU A 251 -3.01 12.47 -16.02
N TRP A 252 -2.98 11.88 -17.23
CA TRP A 252 -2.09 12.29 -18.30
C TRP A 252 -2.87 12.42 -19.61
N ASN A 253 -2.98 13.66 -20.09
CA ASN A 253 -3.67 13.99 -21.34
C ASN A 253 -3.01 13.34 -22.57
N ASN A 254 -1.69 13.14 -22.53
CA ASN A 254 -0.90 12.51 -23.58
C ASN A 254 -0.17 11.29 -23.03
N TYR A 255 -0.94 10.26 -22.67
CA TYR A 255 -0.39 8.96 -22.30
C TYR A 255 0.34 8.32 -23.48
#